data_AF-F5YTV0-F1
#
_entry.id   AF-F5YTV0-F1
#
_cell.length_a   1.000
_cell.length_b   1.000
_cell.length_c   1.000
_cell.angle_alpha   90.00
_cell.angle_beta   90.00
_cell.angle_gamma   90.00
#
_symmetry.space_group_name_H-M   'P 1'
#
loop_
_entity.id
_entity.type
_entity.pdbx_description
1 polymer ?
#
loop_
_entity_poly.entity_id
_entity_poly.type
_entity_poly.pdbx_seq_one_letter_code
_entity_poly.pdbx_strand_id
1 'polypeptide(L)'
;MVYSWSAQSPEANHTVLVSGPGSASTIAHAQALNAQAAQLQVLASSSKANAAGTYGSAWSGAGATSSQASLAGINTELLALAQWLQARAPMVTSAAQAYHRAVSAMVPTQQARANRVQEAADVEANPRVLGALTPRITELNLDYFGQMWPTNASAGSGYGAALNTATAALAAPPPPANAAISPEAPVRAAAAVSEAVGRTAAGAAMRGPTGRCRRLRR
;
A
#
# COMPACT_ATOMS: atom_id res chain seq x y z
N MET A 1 -14.66 14.09 8.15
CA MET A 1 -15.57 14.84 7.27
C MET A 1 -14.88 14.99 5.92
N VAL A 2 -15.53 14.62 4.81
CA VAL A 2 -14.94 14.73 3.46
C VAL A 2 -14.93 16.21 3.06
N TYR A 3 -13.82 16.71 2.52
CA TYR A 3 -13.72 18.09 2.03
C TYR A 3 -14.66 18.27 0.82
N SER A 4 -15.60 19.22 0.91
CA SER A 4 -16.64 19.43 -0.11
C SER A 4 -16.17 20.44 -1.16
N TRP A 5 -15.49 19.97 -2.20
CA TRP A 5 -14.88 20.83 -3.24
C TRP A 5 -15.85 21.82 -3.92
N SER A 6 -17.10 21.42 -4.14
CA SER A 6 -18.11 22.25 -4.80
C SER A 6 -18.61 23.40 -3.92
N ALA A 7 -18.56 23.24 -2.59
CA ALA A 7 -19.04 24.25 -1.65
C ALA A 7 -17.97 25.29 -1.30
N GLN A 8 -16.74 25.13 -1.77
CA GLN A 8 -15.60 25.96 -1.43
C GLN A 8 -15.26 26.90 -2.57
N SER A 9 -14.78 28.11 -2.24
CA SER A 9 -14.38 29.08 -3.25
C SER A 9 -13.18 28.58 -4.08
N PRO A 10 -12.96 29.14 -5.28
CA PRO A 10 -11.76 28.84 -6.07
C PRO A 10 -10.47 29.00 -5.27
N GLU A 11 -10.33 30.08 -4.50
CA GLU A 11 -9.17 30.38 -3.67
C GLU A 11 -8.96 29.32 -2.58
N ALA A 12 -10.04 28.92 -1.91
CA ALA A 12 -9.97 27.92 -0.85
C ALA A 12 -9.52 26.57 -1.40
N ASN A 13 -10.11 26.14 -2.52
CA ASN A 13 -9.76 24.90 -3.22
C ASN A 13 -8.31 24.87 -3.69
N HIS A 14 -7.82 25.95 -4.32
CA HIS A 14 -6.43 26.01 -4.75
C HIS A 14 -5.46 26.07 -3.55
N THR A 15 -5.77 26.91 -2.56
CA THR A 15 -4.91 27.10 -1.38
C THR A 15 -4.76 25.82 -0.56
N VAL A 16 -5.84 25.07 -0.32
CA VAL A 16 -5.75 23.80 0.43
C VAL A 16 -4.86 22.79 -0.29
N LEU A 17 -4.86 22.79 -1.63
CA LEU A 17 -4.07 21.85 -2.41
C LEU A 17 -2.58 22.24 -2.44
N VAL A 18 -2.24 23.53 -2.57
CA VAL A 18 -0.85 23.98 -2.71
C VAL A 18 -0.13 24.29 -1.39
N SER A 19 -0.87 24.46 -0.28
CA SER A 19 -0.27 24.73 1.04
C SER A 19 0.29 23.49 1.74
N GLY A 20 -0.02 22.29 1.23
CA GLY A 20 0.48 21.03 1.77
C GLY A 20 1.93 20.71 1.37
N PRO A 21 2.51 19.62 1.91
CA PRO A 21 3.88 19.18 1.63
C PRO A 21 4.09 18.63 0.20
N GLY A 22 3.06 18.63 -0.65
CA GLY A 22 3.10 18.12 -2.01
C GLY A 22 3.15 16.59 -2.10
N SER A 23 3.59 16.09 -3.26
CA SER A 23 3.57 14.66 -3.63
C SER A 23 4.90 13.93 -3.43
N ALA A 24 5.95 14.62 -2.97
CA ALA A 24 7.32 14.09 -2.91
C ALA A 24 7.43 12.83 -2.02
N SER A 25 6.80 12.84 -0.84
CA SER A 25 6.78 11.69 0.07
C SER A 25 6.03 10.50 -0.54
N THR A 26 4.93 10.75 -1.25
CA THR A 26 4.16 9.72 -1.97
C THR A 26 5.00 9.06 -3.07
N ILE A 27 5.76 9.86 -3.84
CA ILE A 27 6.66 9.35 -4.89
C ILE A 27 7.80 8.54 -4.25
N ALA A 28 8.41 9.04 -3.18
CA ALA A 28 9.45 8.32 -2.45
C ALA A 28 8.94 6.98 -1.89
N HIS A 29 7.70 6.94 -1.41
CA HIS A 29 7.08 5.70 -0.95
C HIS A 29 6.90 4.68 -2.09
N ALA A 30 6.46 5.12 -3.28
CA ALA A 30 6.36 4.24 -4.45
C ALA A 30 7.73 3.65 -4.85
N GLN A 31 8.80 4.45 -4.75
CA GLN A 31 10.17 3.98 -4.97
C GLN A 31 10.62 2.96 -3.91
N ALA A 32 10.28 3.20 -2.64
CA ALA A 32 10.60 2.27 -1.55
C ALA A 32 9.91 0.91 -1.74
N LEU A 33 8.65 0.88 -2.19
CA LEU A 33 7.94 -0.37 -2.50
C LEU A 33 8.65 -1.17 -3.61
N ASN A 34 9.08 -0.50 -4.68
CA ASN A 34 9.84 -1.14 -5.76
C ASN A 34 11.20 -1.65 -5.28
N ALA A 35 11.92 -0.87 -4.47
CA ALA A 35 13.20 -1.26 -3.91
C ALA A 35 13.06 -2.49 -3.00
N GLN A 36 12.04 -2.52 -2.13
CA GLN A 36 11.76 -3.66 -1.26
C GLN A 36 11.40 -4.90 -2.08
N ALA A 37 10.61 -4.77 -3.14
CA ALA A 37 10.31 -5.90 -4.03
C ALA A 37 11.57 -6.48 -4.68
N ALA A 38 12.47 -5.62 -5.17
CA ALA A 38 13.74 -6.06 -5.74
C ALA A 38 14.63 -6.76 -4.69
N GLN A 39 14.68 -6.24 -3.46
CA GLN A 39 15.40 -6.88 -2.36
C GLN A 39 14.87 -8.29 -2.06
N LEU A 40 13.55 -8.49 -2.02
CA LEU A 40 12.93 -9.81 -1.81
C LEU A 40 13.29 -10.80 -2.93
N GLN A 41 13.36 -10.34 -4.18
CA GLN A 41 13.78 -11.17 -5.32
C GLN A 41 15.26 -11.58 -5.22
N VAL A 42 16.13 -10.66 -4.81
CA VAL A 42 17.56 -10.93 -4.56
C VAL A 42 17.73 -11.92 -3.41
N LEU A 43 16.97 -11.76 -2.32
CA LEU A 43 16.96 -12.68 -1.18
C LEU A 43 16.54 -14.09 -1.60
N ALA A 44 15.44 -14.22 -2.35
CA ALA A 44 14.98 -15.51 -2.85
C ALA A 44 16.01 -16.17 -3.80
N SER A 45 16.68 -15.38 -4.64
CA SER A 45 17.70 -15.87 -5.57
C SER A 45 18.97 -16.34 -4.83
N SER A 46 19.42 -15.57 -3.85
CA SER A 46 20.58 -15.91 -3.00
C SER A 46 20.30 -17.16 -2.16
N SER A 47 19.09 -17.27 -1.62
CA SER A 47 18.60 -18.45 -0.90
C SER A 47 18.63 -19.71 -1.79
N LYS A 48 18.14 -19.62 -3.02
CA LYS A 48 18.20 -20.72 -4.00
C LYS A 48 19.63 -21.15 -4.32
N ALA A 49 20.56 -20.20 -4.51
CA ALA A 49 21.96 -20.50 -4.77
C ALA A 49 22.63 -21.22 -3.58
N ASN A 50 22.39 -20.74 -2.35
CA ASN A 50 22.89 -21.38 -1.13
C ASN A 50 22.32 -22.80 -0.96
N ALA A 51 21.03 -22.98 -1.27
CA ALA A 51 20.37 -24.28 -1.22
C ALA A 51 21.04 -25.30 -2.15
N ALA A 52 21.35 -24.88 -3.39
CA ALA A 52 22.01 -25.74 -4.39
C ALA A 52 23.43 -26.15 -3.97
N GLY A 53 24.14 -25.32 -3.20
CA GLY A 53 25.45 -25.67 -2.65
C GLY A 53 25.40 -26.55 -1.40
N THR A 54 24.28 -26.54 -0.67
CA THR A 54 24.14 -27.20 0.65
C THR A 54 23.51 -28.59 0.53
N TYR A 55 22.39 -28.70 -0.19
CA TYR A 55 21.58 -29.90 -0.24
C TYR A 55 22.02 -30.80 -1.41
N GLY A 56 22.09 -32.11 -1.16
CA GLY A 56 22.52 -33.11 -2.14
C GLY A 56 24.04 -33.34 -2.21
N SER A 57 24.82 -32.48 -1.55
CA SER A 57 26.26 -32.63 -1.34
C SER A 57 26.56 -32.87 0.15
N ALA A 58 26.84 -31.81 0.91
CA ALA A 58 27.25 -31.84 2.31
C ALA A 58 26.12 -32.29 3.25
N TRP A 59 24.86 -32.03 2.89
CA TRP A 59 23.68 -32.47 3.63
C TRP A 59 22.75 -33.29 2.75
N SER A 60 22.46 -34.53 3.19
CA SER A 60 21.65 -35.51 2.45
C SER A 60 20.74 -36.33 3.39
N GLY A 61 19.81 -37.11 2.81
CA GLY A 61 18.82 -37.89 3.55
C GLY A 61 17.50 -37.15 3.80
N ALA A 62 16.56 -37.83 4.46
CA ALA A 62 15.17 -37.37 4.59
C ALA A 62 15.04 -35.98 5.27
N GLY A 63 15.86 -35.70 6.28
CA GLY A 63 15.87 -34.40 6.96
C GLY A 63 16.36 -33.24 6.06
N ALA A 64 17.37 -33.51 5.23
CA ALA A 64 17.87 -32.55 4.25
C ALA A 64 16.82 -32.27 3.16
N THR A 65 16.16 -33.30 2.65
CA THR A 65 15.06 -33.16 1.67
C THR A 65 13.89 -32.34 2.25
N SER A 66 13.49 -32.61 3.50
CA SER A 66 12.43 -31.84 4.17
C SER A 66 12.83 -30.37 4.33
N SER A 67 14.07 -30.09 4.72
CA SER A 67 14.57 -28.72 4.91
C SER A 67 14.65 -27.95 3.58
N GLN A 68 15.08 -28.63 2.51
CA GLN A 68 15.09 -28.08 1.15
C GLN A 68 13.66 -27.73 0.67
N ALA A 69 12.67 -28.59 0.95
CA ALA A 69 11.28 -28.32 0.62
C ALA A 69 10.72 -27.10 1.38
N SER A 70 11.00 -26.98 2.68
CA SER A 70 10.62 -25.79 3.47
C SER A 70 11.24 -24.51 2.90
N LEU A 71 12.52 -24.54 2.53
CA LEU A 71 13.21 -23.39 1.95
C LEU A 71 12.62 -22.97 0.59
N ALA A 72 12.21 -23.94 -0.24
CA ALA A 72 11.49 -23.67 -1.49
C ALA A 72 10.13 -22.97 -1.23
N GLY A 73 9.44 -23.35 -0.15
CA GLY A 73 8.23 -22.66 0.33
C GLY A 73 8.49 -21.19 0.68
N ILE A 74 9.51 -20.91 1.51
CA ILE A 74 9.91 -19.53 1.86
C ILE A 74 10.17 -18.70 0.61
N ASN A 75 10.96 -19.24 -0.32
CA ASN A 75 11.33 -18.52 -1.53
C ASN A 75 10.10 -18.21 -2.41
N THR A 76 9.10 -19.07 -2.40
CA THR A 76 7.83 -18.84 -3.10
C THR A 76 7.06 -17.69 -2.46
N GLU A 77 6.99 -17.63 -1.13
CA GLU A 77 6.32 -16.55 -0.40
C GLU A 77 7.02 -15.19 -0.57
N LEU A 78 8.36 -15.17 -0.52
CA LEU A 78 9.14 -13.95 -0.77
C LEU A 78 8.85 -13.38 -2.16
N LEU A 79 8.77 -14.24 -3.18
CA LEU A 79 8.45 -13.82 -4.54
C LEU A 79 7.00 -13.36 -4.70
N ALA A 80 6.05 -14.02 -4.02
CA ALA A 80 4.65 -13.58 -3.99
C ALA A 80 4.51 -12.20 -3.33
N LEU A 81 5.20 -11.95 -2.23
CA LEU A 81 5.23 -10.64 -1.58
C LEU A 81 5.90 -9.58 -2.46
N ALA A 82 6.98 -9.93 -3.17
CA ALA A 82 7.62 -9.02 -4.11
C ALA A 82 6.66 -8.57 -5.23
N GLN A 83 5.94 -9.52 -5.84
CA GLN A 83 4.92 -9.22 -6.86
C GLN A 83 3.79 -8.35 -6.30
N TRP A 84 3.36 -8.65 -5.06
CA TRP A 84 2.37 -7.85 -4.36
C TRP A 84 2.83 -6.39 -4.22
N LEU A 85 4.05 -6.15 -3.72
CA LEU A 85 4.63 -4.81 -3.57
C LEU A 85 4.76 -4.07 -4.91
N GLN A 86 5.25 -4.75 -5.96
CA GLN A 86 5.37 -4.18 -7.30
C GLN A 86 4.03 -3.70 -7.86
N ALA A 87 2.95 -4.44 -7.59
CA ALA A 87 1.61 -4.03 -8.03
C ALA A 87 1.09 -2.77 -7.33
N ARG A 88 1.57 -2.42 -6.13
CA ARG A 88 1.14 -1.22 -5.37
C ARG A 88 1.87 0.04 -5.79
N ALA A 89 3.15 -0.05 -6.16
CA ALA A 89 3.94 1.10 -6.57
C ALA A 89 3.27 2.00 -7.65
N PRO A 90 2.68 1.47 -8.75
CA PRO A 90 1.97 2.30 -9.71
C PRO A 90 0.68 2.92 -9.16
N MET A 91 0.01 2.27 -8.18
CA MET A 91 -1.17 2.81 -7.52
C MET A 91 -0.83 4.04 -6.66
N VAL A 92 0.28 3.98 -5.93
CA VAL A 92 0.80 5.12 -5.16
C VAL A 92 1.25 6.24 -6.10
N THR A 93 1.91 5.88 -7.21
CA THR A 93 2.34 6.85 -8.23
C THR A 93 1.16 7.58 -8.88
N SER A 94 0.06 6.88 -9.17
CA SER A 94 -1.13 7.50 -9.77
C SER A 94 -1.78 8.53 -8.85
N ALA A 95 -1.73 8.34 -7.53
CA ALA A 95 -2.18 9.32 -6.55
C ALA A 95 -1.33 10.60 -6.58
N ALA A 96 0.00 10.49 -6.69
CA ALA A 96 0.89 11.63 -6.86
C ALA A 96 0.61 12.38 -8.18
N GLN A 97 0.35 11.66 -9.28
CA GLN A 97 -0.02 12.29 -10.54
C GLN A 97 -1.39 12.99 -10.47
N ALA A 98 -2.34 12.44 -9.71
CA ALA A 98 -3.64 13.07 -9.52
C ALA A 98 -3.51 14.44 -8.82
N TYR A 99 -2.59 14.54 -7.85
CA TYR A 99 -2.25 15.82 -7.22
C TYR A 99 -1.74 16.83 -8.26
N HIS A 100 -0.75 16.45 -9.07
CA HIS A 100 -0.19 17.36 -10.09
C HIS A 100 -1.24 17.81 -11.11
N ARG A 101 -2.08 16.89 -11.59
CA ARG A 101 -3.19 17.20 -12.50
C ARG A 101 -4.15 18.21 -11.88
N ALA A 102 -4.54 18.01 -10.62
CA ALA A 102 -5.45 18.91 -9.92
C ALA A 102 -4.84 20.29 -9.71
N VAL A 103 -3.58 20.38 -9.28
CA VAL A 103 -2.87 21.66 -9.13
C VAL A 103 -2.80 22.39 -10.48
N SER A 104 -2.48 21.69 -11.56
CA SER A 104 -2.36 22.31 -12.90
C SER A 104 -3.71 22.73 -13.50
N ALA A 105 -4.79 22.05 -13.14
CA ALA A 105 -6.12 22.32 -13.67
C ALA A 105 -6.84 23.44 -12.91
N MET A 106 -6.44 23.72 -11.66
CA MET A 106 -7.06 24.75 -10.84
C MET A 106 -6.62 26.15 -11.26
N VAL A 107 -7.57 27.08 -11.24
CA VAL A 107 -7.35 28.52 -11.26
C VAL A 107 -6.58 28.91 -10.00
N PRO A 108 -5.41 29.56 -10.11
CA PRO A 108 -4.62 29.97 -8.96
C PRO A 108 -5.34 30.99 -8.07
N THR A 109 -5.08 30.92 -6.76
CA THR A 109 -5.63 31.84 -5.75
C THR A 109 -5.46 33.31 -6.13
N GLN A 110 -4.29 33.69 -6.68
CA GLN A 110 -4.02 35.08 -7.06
C GLN A 110 -4.92 35.56 -8.20
N GLN A 111 -5.20 34.69 -9.18
CA GLN A 111 -6.07 35.02 -10.30
C GLN A 111 -7.53 35.20 -9.87
N ALA A 112 -8.04 34.27 -9.04
CA ALA A 112 -9.40 34.37 -8.51
C ALA A 112 -9.60 35.62 -7.64
N ARG A 113 -8.61 35.94 -6.79
CA ARG A 113 -8.62 37.18 -5.99
C ARG A 113 -8.57 38.44 -6.84
N ALA A 114 -7.78 38.45 -7.92
CA ALA A 114 -7.71 39.60 -8.81
C ALA A 114 -9.06 39.90 -9.46
N ASN A 115 -9.80 38.87 -9.90
CA ASN A 115 -11.17 39.03 -10.39
C ASN A 115 -12.09 39.67 -9.33
N ARG A 116 -12.05 39.17 -8.08
CA ARG A 116 -12.88 39.72 -6.99
C ARG A 116 -12.51 41.15 -6.60
N VAL A 117 -11.23 41.50 -6.63
CA VAL A 117 -10.76 42.88 -6.37
C VAL A 117 -11.21 43.83 -7.47
N GLN A 118 -11.13 43.40 -8.74
CA GLN A 118 -11.60 44.22 -9.86
C GLN A 118 -13.11 44.43 -9.81
N GLU A 119 -13.88 43.39 -9.46
CA GLU A 119 -15.33 43.50 -9.34
C GLU A 119 -15.73 44.49 -8.24
N ALA A 120 -15.07 44.43 -7.07
CA ALA A 120 -15.31 45.36 -5.98
C ALA A 120 -15.01 46.81 -6.39
N ALA A 121 -13.90 47.05 -7.11
CA ALA A 121 -13.55 48.37 -7.62
C ALA A 121 -14.57 48.90 -8.64
N ASP A 122 -15.05 48.04 -9.53
CA ASP A 122 -16.06 48.41 -10.52
C ASP A 122 -17.41 48.70 -9.87
N VAL A 123 -17.80 47.93 -8.84
CA VAL A 123 -19.01 48.18 -8.04
C VAL A 123 -18.94 49.54 -7.34
N GLU A 124 -17.79 49.89 -6.75
CA GLU A 124 -17.59 51.19 -6.10
C GLU A 124 -17.65 52.36 -7.09
N ALA A 125 -17.11 52.17 -8.30
CA ALA A 125 -17.08 53.19 -9.34
C ALA A 125 -18.43 53.34 -10.07
N ASN A 126 -19.26 52.29 -10.13
CA ASN A 126 -20.47 52.23 -10.95
C ASN A 126 -21.46 53.40 -10.73
N PRO A 127 -21.71 53.89 -9.49
CA PRO A 127 -22.59 55.04 -9.28
C PRO A 127 -22.07 56.33 -9.92
N ARG A 128 -20.74 56.52 -9.99
CA ARG A 128 -20.12 57.74 -10.57
C ARG A 128 -20.26 57.81 -12.08
N VAL A 129 -20.51 56.67 -12.72
CA VAL A 129 -20.67 56.53 -14.18
C VAL A 129 -22.09 56.11 -14.55
N LEU A 130 -23.07 56.41 -13.67
CA LEU A 130 -24.50 56.20 -13.92
C LEU A 130 -24.84 54.75 -14.33
N GLY A 131 -24.16 53.76 -13.76
CA GLY A 131 -24.45 52.35 -14.01
C GLY A 131 -23.73 51.76 -15.24
N ALA A 132 -22.89 52.51 -15.94
CA ALA A 132 -22.24 52.05 -17.17
C ALA A 132 -21.32 50.82 -16.99
N LEU A 133 -20.83 50.52 -15.77
CA LEU A 133 -19.97 49.36 -15.49
C LEU A 133 -20.76 48.08 -15.19
N THR A 134 -22.09 48.13 -15.14
CA THR A 134 -22.94 46.96 -14.85
C THR A 134 -22.66 45.75 -15.77
N PRO A 135 -22.43 45.91 -17.09
CA PRO A 135 -22.04 44.78 -17.95
C PRO A 135 -20.72 44.15 -17.53
N ARG A 136 -19.70 44.95 -17.22
CA ARG A 136 -18.37 44.47 -16.80
C ARG A 136 -18.41 43.76 -15.43
N ILE A 137 -19.18 44.28 -14.48
CA ILE A 137 -19.44 43.62 -13.19
C ILE A 137 -20.10 42.25 -13.41
N THR A 138 -21.05 42.18 -14.34
CA THR A 138 -21.73 40.93 -14.71
C THR A 138 -20.75 39.94 -15.33
N GLU A 139 -19.89 40.39 -16.25
CA GLU A 139 -18.83 39.56 -16.85
C GLU A 139 -17.86 39.00 -15.81
N LEU A 140 -17.38 39.83 -14.86
CA LEU A 140 -16.50 39.37 -13.78
C LEU A 140 -17.16 38.32 -12.89
N ASN A 141 -18.45 38.52 -12.57
CA ASN A 141 -19.22 37.54 -11.81
C ASN A 141 -19.47 36.24 -12.59
N LEU A 142 -19.75 36.32 -13.90
CA LEU A 142 -19.88 35.13 -14.75
C LEU A 142 -18.57 34.37 -14.88
N ASP A 143 -17.44 35.06 -15.00
CA ASP A 143 -16.11 34.45 -15.02
C ASP A 143 -15.82 33.74 -13.68
N TYR A 144 -16.06 34.41 -12.55
CA TYR A 144 -15.80 33.84 -11.23
C TYR A 144 -16.71 32.65 -10.89
N PHE A 145 -18.03 32.84 -10.95
CA PHE A 145 -19.00 31.82 -10.55
C PHE A 145 -19.29 30.79 -11.65
N GLY A 146 -19.15 31.18 -12.93
CA GLY A 146 -19.45 30.33 -14.08
C GLY A 146 -18.23 29.59 -14.64
N GLN A 147 -17.00 30.05 -14.39
CA GLN A 147 -15.78 29.40 -14.88
C GLN A 147 -14.85 28.99 -13.75
N MET A 148 -14.38 29.93 -12.93
CA MET A 148 -13.35 29.65 -11.92
C MET A 148 -13.84 28.67 -10.85
N TRP A 149 -15.05 28.89 -10.33
CA TRP A 149 -15.65 28.02 -9.32
C TRP A 149 -15.86 26.58 -9.79
N PRO A 150 -16.59 26.31 -10.89
CA PRO A 150 -16.77 24.94 -11.36
C PRO A 150 -15.46 24.28 -11.79
N THR A 151 -14.49 25.04 -12.32
CA THR A 151 -13.17 24.50 -12.69
C THR A 151 -12.44 23.96 -11.47
N ASN A 152 -12.31 24.75 -10.40
CA ASN A 152 -11.63 24.31 -9.19
C ASN A 152 -12.40 23.21 -8.46
N ALA A 153 -13.73 23.31 -8.41
CA ALA A 153 -14.58 22.29 -7.81
C ALA A 153 -14.45 20.93 -8.53
N SER A 154 -14.45 20.94 -9.87
CA SER A 154 -14.31 19.74 -10.69
C SER A 154 -12.92 19.11 -10.56
N ALA A 155 -11.86 19.92 -10.65
CA ALA A 155 -10.48 19.47 -10.45
C ALA A 155 -10.28 18.82 -9.07
N GLY A 156 -10.81 19.46 -8.03
CA GLY A 156 -10.78 18.94 -6.66
C GLY A 156 -11.57 17.64 -6.48
N SER A 157 -12.78 17.58 -7.06
CA SER A 157 -13.62 16.38 -7.01
C SER A 157 -12.95 15.19 -7.72
N GLY A 158 -12.33 15.43 -8.88
CA GLY A 158 -11.56 14.42 -9.61
C GLY A 158 -10.34 13.93 -8.82
N TYR A 159 -9.66 14.83 -8.10
CA TYR A 159 -8.58 14.46 -7.19
C TYR A 159 -9.07 13.56 -6.04
N GLY A 160 -10.16 13.95 -5.37
CA GLY A 160 -10.77 13.15 -4.30
C GLY A 160 -11.19 11.76 -4.76
N ALA A 161 -11.80 11.66 -5.95
CA ALA A 161 -12.15 10.38 -6.56
C ALA A 161 -10.92 9.49 -6.80
N ALA A 162 -9.85 10.06 -7.37
CA ALA A 162 -8.60 9.33 -7.60
C ALA A 162 -7.97 8.81 -6.30
N LEU A 163 -8.00 9.61 -5.22
CA LEU A 163 -7.51 9.17 -3.91
C LEU A 163 -8.36 8.06 -3.30
N ASN A 164 -9.68 8.11 -3.45
CA ASN A 164 -10.58 7.05 -2.99
C ASN A 164 -10.28 5.74 -3.73
N THR A 165 -10.11 5.79 -5.06
CA THR A 165 -9.71 4.63 -5.86
C THR A 165 -8.35 4.09 -5.44
N ALA A 166 -7.36 4.95 -5.23
CA ALA A 166 -6.04 4.53 -4.77
C ALA A 166 -6.09 3.89 -3.37
N THR A 167 -6.86 4.46 -2.45
CA THR A 167 -7.05 3.93 -1.09
C THR A 167 -7.70 2.55 -1.12
N ALA A 168 -8.75 2.37 -1.94
CA ALA A 168 -9.40 1.08 -2.11
C ALA A 168 -8.45 0.03 -2.72
N ALA A 169 -7.63 0.42 -3.71
CA ALA A 169 -6.66 -0.47 -4.33
C ALA A 169 -5.55 -0.89 -3.36
N LEU A 170 -5.12 0.00 -2.47
CA LEU A 170 -4.10 -0.27 -1.45
C LEU A 170 -4.62 -1.08 -0.25
N ALA A 171 -5.94 -1.17 -0.05
CA ALA A 171 -6.54 -1.91 1.06
C ALA A 171 -6.40 -3.44 0.91
N ALA A 172 -6.08 -3.95 -0.28
CA ALA A 172 -5.94 -5.37 -0.51
C ALA A 172 -4.72 -5.93 0.27
N PRO A 173 -4.92 -6.90 1.19
CA PRO A 173 -3.88 -7.36 2.12
C PRO A 173 -2.73 -8.09 1.39
N PRO A 174 -1.54 -8.16 2.01
CA PRO A 174 -0.44 -8.99 1.51
C PRO A 174 -0.87 -10.46 1.42
N PRO A 175 -0.24 -11.26 0.53
CA PRO A 175 -0.45 -12.70 0.52
C PRO A 175 -0.13 -13.28 1.91
N PRO A 176 -0.94 -14.21 2.42
CA PRO A 176 -0.71 -14.81 3.73
C PRO A 176 0.63 -15.55 3.75
N ALA A 177 1.41 -15.34 4.80
CA ALA A 177 2.58 -16.16 5.07
C ALA A 177 2.16 -17.50 5.67
N ASN A 178 2.83 -18.59 5.31
CA ASN A 178 2.55 -19.88 5.93
C ASN A 178 3.12 -19.92 7.36
N ALA A 179 2.23 -20.10 8.34
CA ALA A 179 2.61 -20.20 9.75
C ALA A 179 3.56 -21.38 10.05
N ALA A 180 3.57 -22.41 9.20
CA ALA A 180 4.52 -23.52 9.30
C ALA A 180 5.98 -23.11 8.99
N ILE A 181 6.19 -21.86 8.55
CA ILE A 181 7.49 -21.36 8.11
C ILE A 181 7.87 -20.06 8.84
N SER A 182 7.16 -19.72 9.92
CA SER A 182 7.51 -18.58 10.76
C SER A 182 8.83 -18.83 11.53
N PRO A 183 9.50 -17.79 12.05
CA PRO A 183 10.75 -17.94 12.83
C PRO A 183 10.63 -18.88 14.04
N GLU A 184 9.41 -19.10 14.51
CA GLU A 184 9.06 -19.97 15.63
C GLU A 184 8.80 -21.42 15.21
N ALA A 185 8.64 -21.68 13.91
CA ALA A 185 8.40 -23.01 13.37
C ALA A 185 9.47 -24.05 13.77
N PRO A 186 10.78 -23.73 13.85
CA PRO A 186 11.80 -24.67 14.33
C PRO A 186 11.57 -25.08 15.78
N VAL A 187 11.10 -24.17 16.64
CA VAL A 187 10.79 -24.46 18.04
C VAL A 187 9.59 -25.41 18.14
N ARG A 188 8.55 -25.16 17.34
CA ARG A 188 7.38 -26.06 17.25
C ARG A 188 7.74 -27.44 16.69
N ALA A 189 8.61 -27.49 15.68
CA ALA A 189 9.09 -28.74 15.11
C ALA A 189 9.94 -29.54 16.10
N ALA A 190 10.83 -28.88 16.85
CA ALA A 190 11.64 -29.54 17.89
C ALA A 190 10.77 -30.11 19.02
N ALA A 191 9.71 -29.40 19.43
CA ALA A 191 8.73 -29.89 20.38
C ALA A 191 7.98 -31.14 19.85
N ALA A 192 7.54 -31.11 18.59
CA ALA A 192 6.84 -32.23 17.97
C ALA A 192 7.72 -33.48 17.80
N VAL A 193 9.01 -33.31 17.49
CA VAL A 193 9.97 -34.43 17.44
C VAL A 193 10.18 -35.04 18.82
N SER A 194 10.35 -34.20 19.84
CA SER A 194 10.50 -34.66 21.24
C SER A 194 9.27 -35.43 21.71
N GLU A 195 8.08 -34.97 21.35
CA GLU A 195 6.82 -35.64 21.64
C GLU A 195 6.69 -36.98 20.87
N ALA A 196 7.07 -37.03 19.60
CA ALA A 196 7.04 -38.25 18.79
C ALA A 196 7.99 -39.32 19.33
N VAL A 197 9.19 -38.93 19.78
CA VAL A 197 10.14 -39.82 20.46
C VAL A 197 9.54 -40.35 21.76
N GLY A 198 8.91 -39.47 22.56
CA GLY A 198 8.21 -39.88 23.78
C GLY A 198 7.10 -40.90 23.54
N ARG A 199 6.27 -40.68 22.51
CA ARG A 199 5.20 -41.63 22.11
C ARG A 199 5.75 -42.97 21.61
N THR A 200 6.87 -42.95 20.89
CA THR A 200 7.51 -44.16 20.36
C THR A 200 8.17 -44.97 21.47
N ALA A 201 8.84 -44.31 22.42
CA ALA A 201 9.40 -44.93 23.61
C ALA A 201 8.31 -45.55 24.51
N ALA A 202 7.19 -44.84 24.72
CA ALA A 202 6.04 -45.38 25.44
C ALA A 202 5.41 -46.59 24.73
N GLY A 203 5.30 -46.54 23.40
CA GLY A 203 4.80 -47.65 22.59
C GLY A 203 5.74 -48.87 22.57
N ALA A 204 7.05 -48.66 22.68
CA ALA A 204 8.04 -49.73 22.83
C ALA A 204 7.99 -50.37 24.24
N ALA A 205 7.82 -49.56 25.29
CA ALA A 205 7.67 -50.03 26.66
C ALA A 205 6.39 -50.88 26.85
N MET A 206 5.28 -50.52 26.19
CA MET A 206 4.06 -51.33 26.19
C MET A 206 4.14 -52.64 25.37
N ARG A 207 5.21 -52.85 24.59
CA ARG A 207 5.49 -54.07 23.82
C ARG A 207 6.62 -54.92 24.42
N GLY A 208 7.05 -54.64 25.66
CA GLY A 208 7.96 -55.48 26.42
C GLY A 208 7.30 -56.78 26.91
N PRO A 209 8.06 -57.87 27.16
CA PRO A 209 7.53 -59.23 27.20
C PRO A 209 6.61 -59.43 28.41
N THR A 210 5.31 -59.57 28.17
CA THR A 210 4.40 -60.18 29.13
C THR A 210 4.80 -61.65 29.27
N GLY A 211 5.60 -61.91 30.30
CA GLY A 211 6.24 -63.19 30.57
C GLY A 211 5.26 -64.35 30.63
N ARG A 212 5.60 -65.41 29.89
CA ARG A 212 5.12 -66.78 30.13
C ARG A 212 5.38 -67.17 31.58
N CYS A 213 4.37 -67.08 32.45
CA CYS A 213 4.41 -67.76 33.73
C CYS A 213 3.99 -69.23 33.55
N ARG A 214 4.96 -70.06 33.16
CA ARG A 214 4.88 -71.52 33.18
C ARG A 214 4.86 -71.99 34.64
N ARG A 215 3.69 -72.19 35.23
CA ARG A 215 3.57 -72.89 36.54
C ARG A 215 3.57 -74.40 36.30
N LEU A 216 4.76 -74.98 36.39
CA LEU A 216 4.96 -76.39 36.74
C LEU A 216 4.96 -76.49 38.28
N ARG A 217 4.11 -77.35 38.85
CA ARG A 217 4.50 -78.36 39.86
C ARG A 217 3.31 -79.17 40.36
N ARG A 218 3.48 -80.49 40.19
CA ARG A 218 3.02 -81.66 40.94
C ARG A 218 1.52 -81.90 41.07
#